data_AF-A0A535H367-F1
#
_entry.id   AF-A0A535H367-F1
#
_cell.length_a   1.000
_cell.length_b   1.000
_cell.length_c   1.000
_cell.angle_alpha   90.00
_cell.angle_beta   90.00
_cell.angle_gamma   90.00
#
_symmetry.space_group_name_H-M   'P 1'
#
loop_
_entity.id
_entity.type
_entity.pdbx_description
1 polymer ?
#
loop_
_entity_poly.entity_id
_entity_poly.type
_entity_poly.pdbx_seq_one_letter_code
_entity_poly.pdbx_strand_id
1 'polypeptide(L)'
;MKRQPLEIFSDPEETLDVGHEMEHDNTYALIVEGRSMIEDHICDGDYVVIKPQDTCNNGDIVVAVRLQEGMSGSATLKRFFQEKDHDRVRLQPANSELEPIIIPKSEWDEEWKVQGKVVAIFRQCHAA
;
A
#
# COMPACT_ATOMS: atom_id res chain seq x y z
N MET A 1 -25.64 -4.24 17.31
CA MET A 1 -25.40 -2.88 16.80
C MET A 1 -26.49 -2.55 15.78
N LYS A 2 -27.37 -1.58 16.04
CA LYS A 2 -28.38 -1.15 15.05
C LYS A 2 -27.64 -0.36 13.96
N ARG A 3 -27.76 -0.77 12.70
CA ARG A 3 -27.24 0.02 11.56
C ARG A 3 -28.14 1.23 11.40
N GLN A 4 -27.59 2.44 11.56
CA GLN A 4 -28.29 3.66 11.12
C GLN A 4 -28.08 3.82 9.62
N PRO A 5 -29.10 4.26 8.85
CA PRO A 5 -28.95 4.58 7.44
C PRO A 5 -27.92 5.70 7.23
N LEU A 6 -27.41 5.82 5.99
CA LEU A 6 -26.60 6.97 5.58
C LEU A 6 -27.43 8.26 5.77
N GLU A 7 -26.82 9.26 6.41
CA GLU A 7 -27.40 10.60 6.46
C GLU A 7 -27.28 11.26 5.09
N ILE A 8 -28.36 11.94 4.68
CA ILE A 8 -28.38 12.69 3.43
C ILE A 8 -27.80 14.07 3.74
N PHE A 9 -26.53 14.27 3.40
CA PHE A 9 -25.93 15.59 3.39
C PHE A 9 -26.59 16.42 2.28
N SER A 10 -27.17 17.56 2.67
CA SER A 10 -27.92 18.45 1.78
C SER A 10 -27.17 19.76 1.52
N ASP A 11 -26.02 19.95 2.17
CA ASP A 11 -25.16 21.10 1.99
C ASP A 11 -24.12 20.81 0.89
N PRO A 12 -24.16 21.52 -0.25
CA PRO A 12 -23.20 21.33 -1.33
C PRO A 12 -21.78 21.83 -1.00
N GLU A 13 -21.58 22.56 0.10
CA GLU A 13 -20.27 23.06 0.55
C GLU A 13 -19.62 22.15 1.60
N GLU A 14 -20.28 21.07 2.01
CA GLU A 14 -19.74 20.13 2.97
C GLU A 14 -18.56 19.37 2.35
N THR A 15 -17.36 19.69 2.83
CA THR A 15 -16.12 19.05 2.39
C THR A 15 -15.81 17.85 3.26
N LEU A 16 -15.39 16.76 2.62
CA LEU A 16 -14.75 15.66 3.34
C LEU A 16 -13.28 16.03 3.54
N ASP A 17 -12.90 16.28 4.79
CA ASP A 17 -11.49 16.34 5.17
C ASP A 17 -10.88 14.94 5.00
N VAL A 18 -10.03 14.79 3.99
CA VAL A 18 -9.32 13.54 3.69
C VAL A 18 -8.08 13.33 4.58
N GLY A 19 -7.84 14.25 5.51
CA GLY A 19 -6.81 14.18 6.53
C GLY A 19 -5.43 14.64 6.05
N HIS A 20 -4.66 15.19 6.99
CA HIS A 20 -3.28 15.65 6.76
C HIS A 20 -2.33 14.58 6.20
N GLU A 21 -2.62 13.28 6.37
CA GLU A 21 -1.78 12.21 5.80
C GLU A 21 -1.79 12.17 4.27
N MET A 22 -2.81 12.77 3.62
CA MET A 22 -2.86 12.96 2.17
C MET A 22 -2.25 14.29 1.72
N GLU A 23 -2.01 15.23 2.63
CA GLU A 23 -1.46 16.58 2.37
C GLU A 23 0.07 16.60 2.34
N HIS A 24 0.69 15.55 1.80
CA HIS A 24 2.14 15.52 1.63
C HIS A 24 2.55 15.88 0.22
N ASP A 25 3.58 16.73 0.14
CA ASP A 25 4.26 17.06 -1.12
C ASP A 25 4.66 15.76 -1.85
N ASN A 26 4.39 15.73 -3.14
CA ASN A 26 4.70 14.63 -4.05
C ASN A 26 3.95 13.31 -3.79
N THR A 27 2.83 13.34 -3.06
CA THR A 27 1.90 12.21 -3.00
C THR A 27 1.46 11.82 -4.41
N TYR A 28 1.45 10.52 -4.71
CA TYR A 28 1.07 10.00 -6.02
C TYR A 28 0.20 8.75 -5.89
N ALA A 29 -0.50 8.39 -6.96
CA ALA A 29 -1.33 7.20 -6.98
C ALA A 29 -0.78 6.14 -7.94
N LEU A 30 -0.98 4.87 -7.59
CA LEU A 30 -0.73 3.72 -8.46
C LEU A 30 -2.00 2.89 -8.58
N ILE A 31 -2.19 2.25 -9.74
CA ILE A 31 -3.25 1.26 -9.93
C ILE A 31 -2.73 -0.10 -9.44
N VAL A 32 -3.54 -0.77 -8.62
CA VAL A 32 -3.25 -2.10 -8.12
C VAL A 32 -3.49 -3.11 -9.22
N GLU A 33 -2.48 -3.94 -9.48
CA GLU A 33 -2.60 -5.10 -10.36
C GLU A 33 -2.52 -6.40 -9.53
N GLY A 34 -3.49 -7.28 -9.76
CA GLY A 34 -3.58 -8.58 -9.13
C GLY A 34 -4.26 -8.58 -7.76
N ARG A 35 -4.09 -9.69 -7.05
CA ARG A 35 -4.91 -10.05 -5.87
C ARG A 35 -4.09 -10.34 -4.61
N SER A 36 -2.90 -9.80 -4.50
CA SER A 36 -2.00 -10.11 -3.38
C SER A 36 -2.38 -9.48 -2.03
N MET A 37 -3.32 -8.53 -2.04
CA MET A 37 -3.74 -7.77 -0.86
C MET A 37 -5.27 -7.82 -0.62
N ILE A 38 -5.96 -8.81 -1.18
CA ILE A 38 -7.43 -8.90 -1.18
C ILE A 38 -8.04 -9.03 0.23
N GLU A 39 -7.34 -9.64 1.17
CA GLU A 39 -7.82 -9.82 2.55
C GLU A 39 -7.77 -8.51 3.34
N ASP A 40 -6.95 -7.55 2.90
CA ASP A 40 -6.96 -6.16 3.36
C ASP A 40 -7.93 -5.28 2.55
N HIS A 41 -8.79 -5.90 1.73
CA HIS A 41 -9.74 -5.24 0.84
C HIS A 41 -9.12 -4.34 -0.24
N ILE A 42 -7.83 -4.53 -0.54
CA ILE A 42 -7.15 -3.91 -1.67
C ILE A 42 -7.25 -4.85 -2.87
N CYS A 43 -8.06 -4.47 -3.85
CA CYS A 43 -8.40 -5.29 -5.00
C CYS A 43 -7.71 -4.80 -6.27
N ASP A 44 -7.66 -5.70 -7.26
CA ASP A 44 -7.29 -5.36 -8.63
C ASP A 44 -8.14 -4.18 -9.15
N GLY A 45 -7.46 -3.20 -9.74
CA GLY A 45 -8.07 -1.97 -10.25
C GLY A 45 -8.27 -0.85 -9.23
N ASP A 46 -7.96 -1.06 -7.94
CA ASP A 46 -7.95 0.02 -6.97
C ASP A 46 -6.84 1.02 -7.25
N TYR A 47 -7.09 2.28 -6.93
CA TYR A 47 -6.04 3.28 -6.80
C TYR A 47 -5.55 3.30 -5.36
N VAL A 48 -4.27 3.04 -5.15
CA VAL A 48 -3.61 3.30 -3.87
C VAL A 48 -2.93 4.64 -3.93
N VAL A 49 -3.04 5.44 -2.86
CA VAL A 49 -2.34 6.72 -2.71
C VAL A 49 -1.13 6.50 -1.82
N ILE A 50 0.03 6.93 -2.31
CA ILE A 50 1.32 6.70 -1.69
C ILE A 50 1.89 8.03 -1.21
N LYS A 51 2.22 8.08 0.08
CA LYS A 51 3.10 9.10 0.66
C LYS A 51 4.55 8.67 0.46
N PRO A 52 5.35 9.39 -0.37
CA PRO A 52 6.74 9.05 -0.60
C PRO A 52 7.55 9.11 0.68
N GLN A 53 8.32 8.06 0.96
CA GLN A 53 9.24 7.98 2.10
C GLN A 53 10.12 6.73 1.97
N ASP A 54 11.34 6.81 2.48
CA ASP A 54 12.30 5.70 2.45
C ASP A 54 12.21 4.79 3.70
N THR A 55 11.46 5.22 4.73
CA THR A 55 11.33 4.51 6.00
C THR A 55 9.90 4.06 6.25
N CYS A 56 9.71 2.93 6.91
CA CYS A 56 8.39 2.37 7.24
C CYS A 56 8.45 1.58 8.55
N ASN A 57 7.31 1.41 9.18
CA ASN A 57 7.15 0.61 10.39
C ASN A 57 6.64 -0.79 10.05
N ASN A 58 6.89 -1.73 10.97
CA ASN A 58 6.33 -3.07 10.86
C ASN A 58 4.80 -2.99 10.82
N GLY A 59 4.20 -3.60 9.80
CA GLY A 59 2.78 -3.57 9.57
C GLY A 59 2.31 -2.50 8.56
N ASP A 60 3.16 -1.56 8.15
CA ASP A 60 2.82 -0.61 7.10
C ASP A 60 2.62 -1.33 5.75
N ILE A 61 1.65 -0.88 4.96
CA ILE A 61 1.50 -1.30 3.56
C ILE A 61 2.37 -0.37 2.72
N VAL A 62 3.33 -0.95 2.00
CA VAL A 62 4.35 -0.19 1.27
C VAL A 62 4.42 -0.60 -0.19
N VAL A 63 4.89 0.35 -1.00
CA VAL A 63 5.39 0.06 -2.34
C VAL A 63 6.88 -0.19 -2.23
N ALA A 64 7.30 -1.43 -2.48
CA ALA A 64 8.71 -1.83 -2.52
C ALA A 64 9.08 -2.20 -3.96
N VAL A 65 10.27 -1.79 -4.39
CA VAL A 65 10.79 -2.04 -5.74
C VAL A 65 12.12 -2.76 -5.62
N ARG A 66 12.28 -3.86 -6.38
CA ARG A 66 13.58 -4.49 -6.58
C ARG A 66 14.33 -3.76 -7.70
N LEU A 67 15.50 -3.25 -7.38
CA LEU A 67 16.43 -2.56 -8.27
C LEU A 67 17.31 -3.62 -8.94
N GLN A 68 16.92 -4.14 -10.10
CA GLN A 68 17.81 -4.92 -10.96
C GLN A 68 18.29 -4.06 -12.13
N GLU A 69 19.57 -4.16 -12.47
CA GLU A 69 20.13 -3.44 -13.62
C GLU A 69 19.50 -3.93 -14.94
N GLY A 70 18.92 -2.99 -15.71
CA GLY A 70 18.45 -3.23 -17.06
C GLY A 70 16.97 -3.63 -17.22
N MET A 71 16.21 -3.82 -16.14
CA MET A 71 14.75 -3.98 -16.17
C MET A 71 14.10 -2.89 -15.34
N SER A 72 12.99 -2.30 -15.83
CA SER A 72 12.13 -1.47 -14.97
C SER A 72 11.75 -2.32 -13.76
N GLY A 73 12.27 -1.97 -12.59
CA GLY A 73 12.01 -2.72 -11.36
C GLY A 73 10.52 -2.92 -11.16
N SER A 74 10.11 -4.16 -10.87
CA SER A 74 8.70 -4.46 -10.58
C SER A 74 8.37 -3.94 -9.19
N ALA A 75 7.45 -2.98 -9.10
CA ALA A 75 6.91 -2.51 -7.85
C ALA A 75 5.95 -3.57 -7.28
N THR A 76 6.04 -3.83 -5.98
CA THR A 76 5.10 -4.70 -5.26
C THR A 76 4.45 -3.96 -4.11
N LEU A 77 3.17 -4.26 -3.90
CA LEU A 77 2.39 -3.77 -2.77
C LEU A 77 2.27 -4.88 -1.73
N LYS A 78 2.87 -4.68 -0.55
CA LYS A 78 2.89 -5.68 0.53
C LYS A 78 2.93 -5.00 1.90
N ARG A 79 2.59 -5.77 2.93
CA ARG A 79 2.83 -5.36 4.31
C ARG A 79 4.30 -5.59 4.68
N PHE A 80 4.97 -4.55 5.16
CA PHE A 80 6.39 -4.58 5.49
C PHE A 80 6.62 -5.10 6.91
N PHE A 81 7.62 -5.96 7.08
CA PHE A 81 8.13 -6.38 8.38
C PHE A 81 9.66 -6.48 8.35
N GLN A 82 10.32 -5.67 9.17
CA GLN A 82 11.72 -5.85 9.52
C GLN A 82 11.83 -6.83 10.70
N GLU A 83 12.35 -8.02 10.44
CA GLU A 83 12.51 -9.10 11.42
C GLU A 83 13.95 -9.14 11.92
N LYS A 84 14.30 -8.21 12.82
CA LYS A 84 15.67 -7.98 13.29
C LYS A 84 16.33 -9.23 13.88
N ASP A 85 15.57 -10.08 14.59
CA ASP A 85 16.09 -11.32 15.19
C ASP A 85 16.52 -12.36 14.14
N HIS A 86 16.08 -12.21 12.89
CA HIS A 86 16.37 -13.12 11.78
C HIS A 86 17.17 -12.45 10.66
N ASP A 87 17.65 -11.22 10.89
CA ASP A 87 18.40 -10.40 9.94
C ASP A 87 17.80 -10.38 8.52
N ARG A 88 16.48 -10.14 8.44
CA ARG A 88 15.73 -10.17 7.18
C ARG A 88 14.56 -9.20 7.15
N VAL A 89 14.09 -8.92 5.95
CA VAL A 89 12.82 -8.24 5.67
C VAL A 89 11.83 -9.27 5.13
N ARG A 90 10.59 -9.20 5.60
CA ARG A 90 9.45 -9.94 5.05
C ARG A 90 8.47 -8.97 4.43
N LEU A 91 8.17 -9.18 3.15
CA LEU A 91 7.05 -8.53 2.46
C LEU A 91 5.87 -9.51 2.44
N GLN A 92 4.89 -9.23 3.29
CA GLN A 92 3.75 -10.11 3.54
C GLN A 92 2.56 -9.73 2.64
N PRO A 93 2.03 -10.66 1.82
CA PRO A 93 0.75 -10.47 1.17
C PRO A 93 -0.40 -10.53 2.19
N ALA A 94 -1.49 -9.83 1.90
CA ALA A 94 -2.79 -10.07 2.53
C ALA A 94 -3.64 -10.94 1.59
N ASN A 95 -3.14 -12.15 1.40
CA ASN A 95 -3.78 -13.23 0.66
C ASN A 95 -3.17 -14.56 1.15
N SER A 96 -3.97 -15.35 1.86
CA SER A 96 -3.59 -16.65 2.44
C SER A 96 -3.13 -17.70 1.42
N GLU A 97 -3.43 -17.52 0.14
CA GLU A 97 -2.96 -18.39 -0.95
C GLU A 97 -1.54 -18.05 -1.44
N LEU A 98 -0.95 -16.93 -0.98
CA LEU A 98 0.37 -16.47 -1.41
C LEU A 98 1.40 -16.53 -0.29
N GLU A 99 2.59 -17.01 -0.61
CA GLU A 99 3.70 -17.04 0.33
C GLU A 99 4.33 -15.64 0.53
N PRO A 100 4.87 -15.35 1.72
CA PRO A 100 5.61 -14.12 1.96
C PRO A 100 6.92 -14.07 1.16
N ILE A 101 7.34 -12.88 0.73
CA ILE A 101 8.66 -12.69 0.15
C ILE A 101 9.64 -12.44 1.30
N ILE A 102 10.62 -13.33 1.47
CA ILE A 102 11.65 -13.24 2.51
C ILE A 102 12.96 -12.79 1.86
N ILE A 103 13.52 -11.69 2.34
CA ILE A 103 14.68 -11.04 1.75
C ILE A 103 15.74 -10.87 2.84
N PRO A 104 16.94 -11.45 2.71
CA PRO A 104 18.05 -11.20 3.64
C PRO A 104 18.34 -9.70 3.77
N LYS A 105 18.72 -9.24 4.96
CA LYS A 105 18.95 -7.80 5.19
C LYS A 105 20.01 -7.22 4.25
N SER A 106 21.08 -7.98 3.96
CA SER A 106 22.12 -7.58 3.00
C SER A 106 21.59 -7.37 1.59
N GLU A 107 20.71 -8.26 1.10
CA GLU A 107 20.08 -8.12 -0.23
C GLU A 107 19.10 -6.95 -0.23
N TRP A 108 18.34 -6.75 0.84
CA TRP A 108 17.41 -5.62 0.96
C TRP A 108 18.13 -4.28 0.84
N ASP A 109 19.28 -4.13 1.50
CA ASP A 109 20.02 -2.86 1.51
C ASP A 109 20.68 -2.52 0.17
N GLU A 110 21.00 -3.54 -0.64
CA GLU A 110 21.68 -3.37 -1.93
C GLU A 110 20.71 -3.34 -3.12
N GLU A 111 19.68 -4.18 -3.09
CA GLU A 111 18.81 -4.44 -4.25
C GLU A 111 17.37 -3.95 -4.08
N TRP A 112 16.97 -3.44 -2.91
CA TRP A 112 15.58 -3.05 -2.67
C TRP A 112 15.43 -1.61 -2.22
N LYS A 113 14.30 -1.01 -2.59
CA LYS A 113 13.93 0.33 -2.14
C LYS A 113 12.45 0.42 -1.84
N VAL A 114 12.10 1.02 -0.70
CA VAL A 114 10.75 1.50 -0.42
C VAL A 114 10.54 2.82 -1.14
N GLN A 115 9.49 2.92 -1.93
CA GLN A 115 9.09 4.15 -2.62
C GLN A 115 8.12 4.98 -1.76
N GLY A 116 7.34 4.32 -0.91
CA GLY A 116 6.49 4.99 0.06
C GLY A 116 5.49 4.09 0.77
N LYS A 117 4.70 4.72 1.65
CA LYS A 117 3.62 4.10 2.43
C LYS A 117 2.27 4.39 1.79
N VAL A 118 1.38 3.40 1.73
CA VAL A 118 -0.02 3.63 1.36
C VAL A 118 -0.73 4.41 2.46
N VAL A 119 -1.39 5.50 2.09
CA VAL A 119 -2.16 6.37 3.01
C VAL A 119 -3.66 6.39 2.69
N ALA A 120 -4.05 6.05 1.47
CA ALA A 120 -5.46 5.93 1.10
C ALA A 120 -5.66 4.92 -0.03
N ILE A 121 -6.90 4.43 -0.16
CA ILE A 121 -7.36 3.54 -1.22
C ILE A 121 -8.63 4.15 -1.81
N PHE A 122 -8.66 4.31 -3.13
CA PHE A 122 -9.82 4.76 -3.88
C PHE A 122 -10.27 3.65 -4.83
N ARG A 123 -11.54 3.25 -4.71
CA ARG A 123 -12.18 2.32 -5.63
C ARG A 123 -13.30 3.03 -6.35
N GLN A 124 -13.23 3.05 -7.68
CA GLN A 124 -14.32 3.59 -8.48
C GLN A 124 -15.49 2.59 -8.49
N CYS A 125 -16.64 3.03 -8.01
CA CYS A 125 -17.88 2.30 -8.18
C CYS A 125 -18.27 2.36 -9.67
N HIS A 126 -18.28 1.21 -10.33
CA HIS A 126 -18.84 1.11 -11.66
C HIS A 126 -20.34 0.91 -11.51
N ALA A 127 -21.14 1.73 -12.20
CA ALA A 127 -22.56 1.45 -12.34
C ALA A 127 -22.70 0.16 -13.16
N ALA A 128 -23.48 -0.79 -12.64
CA ALA A 128 -23.89 -1.97 -13.38
C ALA A 128 -24.94 -1.61 -14.43
#